data_AF-A0A933QU78-F1
#
_entry.id   AF-A0A933QU78-F1
#
_cell.length_a   1.000
_cell.length_b   1.000
_cell.length_c   1.000
_cell.angle_alpha   90.00
_cell.angle_beta   90.00
_cell.angle_gamma   90.00
#
_symmetry.space_group_name_H-M   'P 1'
#
loop_
_entity.id
_entity.type
_entity.pdbx_description
1 polymer ?
#
loop_
_entity_poly.entity_id
_entity_poly.type
_entity_poly.pdbx_seq_one_letter_code
_entity_poly.pdbx_strand_id
1 'polypeptide(L)'
;MRQLLVECSDPGIVVSLAEEFENILRQVDFARAQQLQRELTDLAHELGTEVEQAWHGFRIEVPNDSGRPLSFGNREMVGENHVRQLVKYAAERGIGKFEMRDTLLLPQDGRAPETREQYVRDLADSIGYEYLDDMHLLARPTALPDAMAAHREQLVNEYVADVLRSHARDKEVGHRWVNEAVERLRKALEEVDTRAEAVMLYELTRLNPNQVDVEEQTRWAMLAVRLGKEIDKWLDAAEEPLDFVYQRFALVSLAWDECQGMGPARPILEKKLLALIEQAKEIYTADAVDALKLAFKDLHQSPLDRLRDLSELEEPDDEDED
;
A
#
# COMPACT_ATOMS: atom_id res chain seq x y z
N MET A 1 16.65 -11.49 -1.10
CA MET A 1 17.68 -10.48 -0.76
C MET A 1 17.58 -9.40 -1.84
N ARG A 2 16.69 -8.42 -1.66
CA ARG A 2 16.54 -7.31 -2.60
C ARG A 2 17.76 -6.41 -2.39
N GLN A 3 18.49 -6.12 -3.47
CA GLN A 3 19.56 -5.13 -3.45
C GLN A 3 18.93 -3.80 -3.03
N LEU A 4 19.20 -3.39 -1.79
CA LEU A 4 19.06 -2.00 -1.39
C LEU A 4 19.99 -1.21 -2.32
N LEU A 5 19.40 -0.42 -3.22
CA LEU A 5 20.02 0.81 -3.67
C LEU A 5 20.17 1.67 -2.42
N VAL A 6 21.27 1.46 -1.69
CA VAL A 6 21.81 2.47 -0.78
C VAL A 6 22.53 3.46 -1.69
N GLU A 7 21.76 4.31 -2.35
CA GLU A 7 22.32 5.56 -2.86
C GLU A 7 22.28 6.54 -1.71
N CYS A 8 23.45 7.10 -1.39
CA CYS A 8 23.66 8.11 -0.37
C CYS A 8 22.85 9.37 -0.71
N SER A 9 21.58 9.41 -0.33
CA SER A 9 20.78 10.62 -0.27
C SER A 9 21.22 11.44 0.95
N ASP A 10 21.46 12.73 0.76
CA ASP A 10 21.56 13.64 1.90
C ASP A 10 20.22 13.62 2.66
N PRO A 11 20.23 13.60 4.01
CA PRO A 11 18.99 13.55 4.78
C PRO A 11 18.16 14.82 4.53
N GLY A 12 16.95 14.62 3.98
CA GLY A 12 15.95 15.66 3.83
C GLY A 12 15.07 15.79 5.08
N ILE A 13 14.28 16.87 5.15
CA ILE A 13 13.29 17.11 6.20
C ILE A 13 11.89 17.06 5.60
N VAL A 14 10.99 16.38 6.29
CA VAL A 14 9.56 16.34 5.98
C VAL A 14 8.76 16.90 7.15
N VAL A 15 7.84 17.81 6.86
CA VAL A 15 6.87 18.40 7.79
C VAL A 15 5.49 17.86 7.43
N SER A 16 5.00 16.89 8.18
CA SER A 16 3.68 16.27 7.96
C SER A 16 2.63 16.92 8.84
N LEU A 17 1.40 17.05 8.35
CA LEU A 17 0.27 17.40 9.21
C LEU A 17 0.06 16.30 10.26
N ALA A 18 -0.05 16.69 11.53
CA ALA A 18 -0.22 15.79 12.66
C ALA A 18 -1.71 15.46 12.88
N GLU A 19 -2.35 15.00 11.81
CA GLU A 19 -3.75 14.59 11.78
C GLU A 19 -3.86 13.15 11.27
N GLU A 20 -4.87 12.44 11.74
CA GLU A 20 -5.22 11.12 11.19
C GLU A 20 -5.61 11.25 9.72
N PHE A 21 -5.24 10.27 8.89
CA PHE A 21 -5.55 10.29 7.45
C PHE A 21 -7.03 10.52 7.16
N GLU A 22 -7.91 9.92 7.95
CA GLU A 22 -9.35 10.16 7.83
C GLU A 22 -9.70 11.64 7.82
N ASN A 23 -9.05 12.46 8.66
CA ASN A 23 -9.31 13.89 8.72
C ASN A 23 -8.78 14.61 7.47
N ILE A 24 -7.63 14.17 6.94
CA ILE A 24 -7.08 14.69 5.69
C ILE A 24 -8.07 14.42 4.54
N LEU A 25 -8.57 13.19 4.40
CA LEU A 25 -9.56 12.84 3.36
C LEU A 25 -10.87 13.62 3.50
N ARG A 26 -11.28 13.97 4.72
CA ARG A 26 -12.51 14.73 5.00
C ARG A 26 -12.38 16.23 4.78
N GLN A 27 -11.20 16.80 5.04
CA GLN A 27 -11.08 18.25 5.26
C GLN A 27 -10.02 18.94 4.40
N VAL A 28 -9.08 18.18 3.84
CA VAL A 28 -7.94 18.75 3.11
C VAL A 28 -8.03 18.35 1.64
N ASP A 29 -8.59 19.25 0.84
CA ASP A 29 -8.44 19.22 -0.62
C ASP A 29 -7.13 19.92 -1.04
N PHE A 30 -6.80 19.85 -2.33
CA PHE A 30 -5.60 20.47 -2.87
C PHE A 30 -5.57 21.99 -2.64
N ALA A 31 -6.72 22.66 -2.71
CA ALA A 31 -6.81 24.09 -2.46
C ALA A 31 -6.47 24.44 -1.00
N ARG A 32 -6.95 23.62 -0.04
CA ARG A 32 -6.61 23.76 1.37
C ARG A 32 -5.14 23.44 1.63
N ALA A 33 -4.58 22.42 0.98
CA ALA A 33 -3.14 22.11 1.07
C ALA A 33 -2.29 23.30 0.58
N GLN A 34 -2.65 23.92 -0.55
CA GLN A 34 -1.99 25.13 -1.04
C GLN A 34 -2.18 26.32 -0.09
N GLN A 35 -3.34 26.46 0.54
CA GLN A 35 -3.58 27.51 1.52
C GLN A 35 -2.69 27.32 2.76
N LEU A 36 -2.58 26.10 3.29
CA LEU A 36 -1.69 25.77 4.40
C LEU A 36 -0.23 26.09 4.05
N GLN A 37 0.21 25.76 2.84
CA GLN A 37 1.55 26.12 2.36
C GLN A 37 1.78 27.63 2.38
N ARG A 38 0.79 28.43 1.92
CA ARG A 38 0.87 29.90 1.94
C ARG A 38 0.88 30.43 3.37
N GLU A 39 0.01 29.94 4.25
CA GLU A 39 -0.06 30.34 5.66
C GLU A 39 1.27 30.06 6.39
N LEU A 40 1.91 28.92 6.11
CA LEU A 40 3.25 28.60 6.62
C LEU A 40 4.34 29.49 6.02
N THR A 41 4.23 29.83 4.73
CA THR A 41 5.18 30.73 4.04
C THR A 41 5.10 32.15 4.60
N ASP A 42 3.90 32.67 4.81
CA ASP A 42 3.67 33.97 5.41
C ASP A 42 4.19 34.01 6.85
N LEU A 43 3.95 32.95 7.63
CA LEU A 43 4.49 32.82 8.99
C LEU A 43 6.02 32.76 8.99
N ALA A 44 6.64 32.05 8.04
CA ALA A 44 8.09 32.00 7.91
C ALA A 44 8.69 33.39 7.64
N HIS A 45 8.04 34.17 6.77
CA HIS A 45 8.42 35.56 6.51
C HIS A 45 8.30 36.45 7.76
N GLU A 46 7.22 36.30 8.53
CA GLU A 46 7.02 37.04 9.79
C GLU A 46 8.06 36.71 10.87
N LEU A 47 8.53 35.46 10.92
CA LEU A 47 9.52 35.00 11.91
C LEU A 47 10.95 35.42 11.57
N GLY A 48 11.20 35.85 10.33
CA GLY A 48 12.44 36.46 9.87
C GLY A 48 13.15 35.70 8.76
N THR A 49 14.13 36.36 8.15
CA THR A 49 14.80 35.91 6.92
C THR A 49 15.45 34.52 7.02
N GLU A 50 15.97 34.15 8.18
CA GLU A 50 16.58 32.82 8.37
C GLU A 50 15.53 31.68 8.33
N VAL A 51 14.33 31.93 8.88
CA VAL A 51 13.21 30.97 8.85
C VAL A 51 12.61 30.88 7.45
N GLU A 52 12.47 32.01 6.79
CA GLU A 52 12.04 32.09 5.39
C GLU A 52 12.99 31.30 4.46
N GLN A 53 14.30 31.48 4.61
CA GLN A 53 15.30 30.73 3.83
C GLN A 53 15.22 29.23 4.10
N ALA A 54 15.07 28.82 5.36
CA ALA A 54 14.92 27.41 5.71
C ALA A 54 13.62 26.79 5.15
N TRP A 55 12.53 27.56 5.07
CA TRP A 55 11.25 27.10 4.53
C TRP A 55 11.17 27.11 3.00
N HIS A 56 11.96 27.96 2.32
CA HIS A 56 11.81 28.24 0.89
C HIS A 56 11.82 27.01 -0.03
N GLY A 57 12.57 25.96 0.33
CA GLY A 57 12.67 24.72 -0.44
C GLY A 57 11.55 23.70 -0.16
N PHE A 58 10.66 23.94 0.81
CA PHE A 58 9.59 23.00 1.13
C PHE A 58 8.49 22.98 0.07
N ARG A 59 8.13 21.77 -0.38
CA ARG A 59 7.09 21.51 -1.40
C ARG A 59 6.08 20.52 -0.84
N ILE A 60 4.83 20.57 -1.30
CA ILE A 60 3.85 19.53 -0.97
C ILE A 60 4.46 18.20 -1.44
N GLU A 61 4.54 17.22 -0.56
CA GLU A 61 4.96 15.85 -0.84
C GLU A 61 3.89 14.93 -0.27
N VAL A 62 3.33 14.12 -1.15
CA VAL A 62 2.40 13.03 -0.83
C VAL A 62 2.72 11.94 -1.87
N PRO A 63 2.62 10.63 -1.57
CA PRO A 63 3.05 10.08 -0.30
C PRO A 63 4.51 10.48 0.00
N ASN A 64 4.87 10.50 1.27
CA ASN A 64 6.26 10.50 1.69
C ASN A 64 6.66 9.10 2.20
N ASP A 65 7.94 8.90 2.53
CA ASP A 65 8.48 7.67 3.13
C ASP A 65 7.70 7.10 4.32
N SER A 66 6.87 7.92 4.97
CA SER A 66 6.10 7.54 6.14
C SER A 66 4.63 7.24 5.84
N GLY A 67 4.25 7.14 4.57
CA GLY A 67 2.89 6.80 4.15
C GLY A 67 1.86 7.84 4.54
N ARG A 68 2.27 9.08 4.83
CA ARG A 68 1.36 10.13 5.30
C ARG A 68 0.87 11.04 4.18
N PRO A 69 -0.41 11.45 4.21
CA PRO A 69 -1.12 11.94 3.03
C PRO A 69 -1.12 13.47 2.89
N LEU A 70 -0.52 14.19 3.83
CA LEU A 70 -0.17 15.60 3.64
C LEU A 70 1.16 15.90 4.31
N SER A 71 2.17 16.15 3.50
CA SER A 71 3.45 16.59 4.01
C SER A 71 4.09 17.65 3.13
N PHE A 72 5.05 18.34 3.71
CA PHE A 72 5.92 19.27 3.01
C PHE A 72 7.34 18.73 3.11
N GLY A 73 7.96 18.38 2.00
CA GLY A 73 9.32 17.88 1.96
C GLY A 73 10.30 18.94 1.46
N ASN A 74 11.50 18.95 2.04
CA ASN A 74 12.68 19.61 1.51
C ASN A 74 13.86 18.66 1.58
N ARG A 75 14.55 18.47 0.46
CA ARG A 75 15.66 17.52 0.30
C ARG A 75 17.04 18.16 0.44
N GLU A 76 17.09 19.47 0.68
CA GLU A 76 18.32 20.22 0.92
C GLU A 76 18.65 20.35 2.42
N MET A 77 19.92 20.58 2.73
CA MET A 77 20.35 20.88 4.09
C MET A 77 19.76 22.22 4.54
N VAL A 78 18.78 22.16 5.43
CA VAL A 78 18.11 23.35 5.99
C VAL A 78 18.41 23.52 7.48
N GLY A 79 18.22 24.75 7.97
CA GLY A 79 18.27 25.05 9.39
C GLY A 79 17.12 24.38 10.14
N GLU A 80 17.27 23.12 10.56
CA GLU A 80 16.24 22.34 11.26
C GLU A 80 15.61 23.10 12.43
N ASN A 81 16.42 23.84 13.20
CA ASN A 81 15.94 24.64 14.33
C ASN A 81 14.95 25.73 13.89
N HIS A 82 15.16 26.34 12.72
CA HIS A 82 14.28 27.35 12.15
C HIS A 82 12.96 26.74 11.65
N VAL A 83 13.01 25.55 11.03
CA VAL A 83 11.81 24.80 10.62
C VAL A 83 11.01 24.34 11.84
N ARG A 84 11.69 23.84 12.88
CA ARG A 84 11.07 23.45 14.16
C ARG A 84 10.42 24.64 14.86
N GLN A 85 11.05 25.82 14.79
CA GLN A 85 10.45 27.07 15.27
C GLN A 85 9.17 27.39 14.49
N LEU A 86 9.20 27.35 13.16
CA LEU A 86 8.05 27.60 12.30
C LEU A 86 6.86 26.69 12.66
N VAL A 87 7.09 25.38 12.74
CA VAL A 87 6.07 24.37 13.08
C VAL A 87 5.44 24.64 14.45
N LYS A 88 6.25 25.00 15.44
CA LYS A 88 5.77 25.33 16.77
C LYS A 88 4.84 26.55 16.75
N TYR A 89 5.26 27.63 16.07
CA TYR A 89 4.46 28.85 15.96
C TYR A 89 3.20 28.66 15.11
N ALA A 90 3.23 27.78 14.10
CA ALA A 90 2.06 27.43 13.30
C ALA A 90 0.94 26.82 14.17
N ALA A 91 1.31 25.94 15.11
CA ALA A 91 0.38 25.36 16.08
C ALA A 91 -0.18 26.42 17.05
N GLU A 92 0.66 27.34 17.54
CA GLU A 92 0.25 28.44 18.43
C GLU A 92 -0.70 29.44 17.74
N ARG A 93 -0.52 29.65 16.42
CA ARG A 93 -1.36 30.50 15.55
C ARG A 93 -2.65 29.82 15.08
N GLY A 94 -2.79 28.51 15.31
CA GLY A 94 -3.94 27.73 14.84
C GLY A 94 -3.95 27.45 13.34
N ILE A 95 -2.80 27.53 12.66
CA ILE A 95 -2.65 27.17 11.23
C ILE A 95 -2.78 25.65 11.05
N GLY A 96 -2.12 24.90 11.94
CA GLY A 96 -2.14 23.44 11.95
C GLY A 96 -1.12 22.89 12.95
N LYS A 97 -1.28 21.63 13.34
CA LYS A 97 -0.26 20.91 14.10
C LYS A 97 0.57 20.10 13.12
N PHE A 98 1.88 20.21 13.18
CA PHE A 98 2.77 19.50 12.27
C PHE A 98 3.81 18.69 13.04
N GLU A 99 4.21 17.58 12.44
CA GLU A 99 5.32 16.74 12.88
C GLU A 99 6.46 16.86 11.89
N MET A 100 7.67 17.08 12.40
CA MET A 100 8.88 17.13 11.60
C MET A 100 9.62 15.80 11.73
N ARG A 101 10.10 15.27 10.60
CA ARG A 101 10.80 13.98 10.50
C ARG A 101 11.94 14.07 9.49
N ASP A 102 12.94 13.22 9.66
CA ASP A 102 13.99 13.01 8.66
C ASP A 102 13.48 12.02 7.60
N THR A 103 13.95 12.16 6.37
CA THR A 103 13.64 11.27 5.25
C THR A 103 14.91 10.93 4.47
N LEU A 104 14.97 9.70 3.94
CA LEU A 104 16.13 9.16 3.24
C LEU A 104 15.86 8.96 1.75
N LEU A 105 14.76 9.47 1.17
CA LEU A 105 14.60 9.41 -0.29
C LEU A 105 15.68 10.23 -0.99
N LEU A 106 16.14 9.67 -2.10
CA LEU A 106 16.91 10.38 -3.12
C LEU A 106 16.17 11.66 -3.52
N PRO A 107 16.90 12.74 -3.86
CA PRO A 107 16.32 13.87 -4.58
C PRO A 107 15.55 13.31 -5.78
N GLN A 108 14.23 13.40 -5.76
CA GLN A 108 13.42 13.10 -6.93
C GLN A 108 13.55 14.35 -7.81
N ASP A 109 14.45 14.31 -8.78
CA ASP A 109 14.46 15.29 -9.87
C ASP A 109 13.17 15.08 -10.66
N GLY A 110 12.17 15.90 -10.36
CA GLY A 110 10.84 15.82 -10.95
C GLY A 110 10.00 17.02 -10.53
N ARG A 111 9.05 17.42 -11.38
CA ARG A 111 8.07 18.43 -11.00
C ARG A 111 7.28 17.87 -9.80
N ALA A 112 7.22 18.64 -8.72
CA ALA A 112 6.45 18.35 -7.50
C ALA A 112 5.00 17.95 -7.83
N PRO A 113 4.13 17.64 -6.85
CA PRO A 113 2.72 17.99 -7.02
C PRO A 113 2.57 19.51 -7.13
N GLU A 114 2.90 20.06 -8.31
CA GLU A 114 2.53 21.40 -8.73
C GLU A 114 1.04 21.44 -9.11
N THR A 115 0.43 20.27 -9.27
CA THR A 115 -0.91 20.10 -9.82
C THR A 115 -1.80 19.28 -8.89
N ARG A 116 -3.10 19.52 -9.02
CA ARG A 116 -4.14 18.75 -8.32
C ARG A 116 -4.08 17.27 -8.67
N GLU A 117 -3.72 16.94 -9.91
CA GLU A 117 -3.67 15.57 -10.42
C GLU A 117 -2.64 14.72 -9.68
N GLN A 118 -1.46 15.29 -9.40
CA GLN A 118 -0.43 14.61 -8.63
C GLN A 118 -0.91 14.40 -7.19
N TYR A 119 -1.44 15.45 -6.54
CA TYR A 119 -2.04 15.32 -5.20
C TYR A 119 -3.10 14.20 -5.11
N VAL A 120 -3.97 14.08 -6.11
CA VAL A 120 -4.98 13.02 -6.18
C VAL A 120 -4.35 11.62 -6.35
N ARG A 121 -3.32 11.48 -7.18
CA ARG A 121 -2.56 10.23 -7.34
C ARG A 121 -1.89 9.82 -6.04
N ASP A 122 -1.30 10.79 -5.38
CA ASP A 122 -0.58 10.60 -4.14
C ASP A 122 -1.50 10.16 -2.99
N LEU A 123 -2.71 10.74 -2.92
CA LEU A 123 -3.77 10.27 -2.03
C LEU A 123 -4.21 8.84 -2.38
N ALA A 124 -4.30 8.50 -3.67
CA ALA A 124 -4.70 7.17 -4.12
C ALA A 124 -3.68 6.11 -3.68
N ASP A 125 -2.39 6.41 -3.79
CA ASP A 125 -1.31 5.56 -3.27
C ASP A 125 -1.42 5.40 -1.74
N SER A 126 -1.58 6.52 -1.02
CA SER A 126 -1.68 6.50 0.45
C SER A 126 -2.86 5.65 0.95
N ILE A 127 -4.03 5.71 0.30
CA ILE A 127 -5.18 4.85 0.59
C ILE A 127 -4.82 3.37 0.47
N GLY A 128 -4.00 3.00 -0.52
CA GLY A 128 -3.55 1.62 -0.72
C GLY A 128 -2.55 1.12 0.32
N TYR A 129 -1.77 2.00 0.95
CA TYR A 129 -0.66 1.63 1.85
C TYR A 129 -0.96 1.82 3.34
N GLU A 130 -1.63 2.90 3.75
CA GLU A 130 -1.71 3.30 5.17
C GLU A 130 -2.46 2.29 6.03
N TYR A 131 -3.59 1.74 5.53
CA TYR A 131 -4.30 0.66 6.22
C TYR A 131 -3.50 -0.66 6.27
N LEU A 132 -2.70 -0.96 5.25
CA LEU A 132 -1.95 -2.21 5.18
C LEU A 132 -0.73 -2.21 6.10
N ASP A 133 -0.11 -1.05 6.29
CA ASP A 133 1.00 -0.87 7.23
C ASP A 133 0.51 -1.02 8.68
N ASP A 134 -0.60 -0.37 9.04
CA ASP A 134 -1.24 -0.46 10.36
C ASP A 134 -1.62 -1.90 10.74
N MET A 135 -1.99 -2.72 9.75
CA MET A 135 -2.36 -4.12 9.95
C MET A 135 -1.18 -5.10 9.78
N HIS A 136 0.03 -4.62 9.49
CA HIS A 136 1.20 -5.45 9.16
C HIS A 136 0.98 -6.44 7.99
N LEU A 137 0.07 -6.10 7.06
CA LEU A 137 -0.30 -6.93 5.90
C LEU A 137 0.45 -6.54 4.62
N LEU A 138 1.60 -5.87 4.75
CA LEU A 138 2.41 -5.44 3.62
C LEU A 138 3.04 -6.60 2.82
N ALA A 139 3.10 -7.81 3.39
CA ALA A 139 3.60 -8.98 2.69
C ALA A 139 2.58 -9.47 1.65
N ARG A 140 2.93 -9.36 0.36
CA ARG A 140 2.13 -9.87 -0.76
C ARG A 140 2.79 -11.09 -1.41
N PRO A 141 2.05 -12.18 -1.68
CA PRO A 141 0.66 -12.41 -1.27
C PRO A 141 0.53 -12.52 0.26
N THR A 142 -0.65 -12.18 0.78
CA THR A 142 -0.97 -12.23 2.22
C THR A 142 -0.69 -13.62 2.77
N ALA A 143 -0.19 -13.74 4.00
CA ALA A 143 0.02 -15.06 4.60
C ALA A 143 -1.29 -15.87 4.65
N LEU A 144 -1.17 -17.21 4.61
CA LEU A 144 -2.30 -18.07 4.96
C LEU A 144 -2.64 -17.87 6.45
N PRO A 145 -3.91 -18.09 6.85
CA PRO A 145 -4.24 -18.25 8.26
C PRO A 145 -3.30 -19.26 8.93
N ASP A 146 -2.88 -19.00 10.17
CA ASP A 146 -1.80 -19.75 10.82
C ASP A 146 -2.05 -21.26 10.85
N ALA A 147 -3.30 -21.66 11.16
CA ALA A 147 -3.71 -23.06 11.17
C ALA A 147 -3.57 -23.72 9.79
N MET A 148 -3.85 -22.97 8.71
CA MET A 148 -3.74 -23.47 7.33
C MET A 148 -2.28 -23.50 6.86
N ALA A 149 -1.46 -22.54 7.29
CA ALA A 149 -0.03 -22.54 7.04
C ALA A 149 0.63 -23.78 7.68
N ALA A 150 0.34 -24.04 8.97
CA ALA A 150 0.85 -25.20 9.69
C ALA A 150 0.38 -26.53 9.06
N HIS A 151 -0.89 -26.61 8.67
CA HIS A 151 -1.42 -27.80 7.99
C HIS A 151 -0.73 -28.04 6.63
N ARG A 152 -0.53 -26.98 5.83
CA ARG A 152 0.17 -27.08 4.55
C ARG A 152 1.63 -27.50 4.75
N GLU A 153 2.31 -26.97 5.76
CA GLU A 153 3.68 -27.38 6.11
C GLU A 153 3.75 -28.87 6.49
N GLN A 154 2.78 -29.35 7.28
CA GLN A 154 2.68 -30.77 7.62
C GLN A 154 2.53 -31.64 6.36
N LEU A 155 1.65 -31.27 5.42
CA LEU A 155 1.46 -31.98 4.16
C LEU A 155 2.74 -31.96 3.31
N VAL A 156 3.45 -30.84 3.21
CA VAL A 156 4.75 -30.76 2.53
C VAL A 156 5.75 -31.74 3.16
N ASN A 157 5.81 -31.79 4.48
CA ASN A 157 6.68 -32.72 5.18
C ASN A 157 6.30 -34.19 4.95
N GLU A 158 5.02 -34.50 4.79
CA GLU A 158 4.51 -35.85 4.55
C GLU A 158 4.72 -36.32 3.11
N TYR A 159 4.41 -35.47 2.12
CA TYR A 159 4.37 -35.86 0.70
C TYR A 159 5.63 -35.47 -0.08
N VAL A 160 6.27 -34.34 0.25
CA VAL A 160 7.39 -33.78 -0.53
C VAL A 160 8.74 -34.16 0.07
N ALA A 161 8.87 -34.15 1.39
CA ALA A 161 10.17 -34.38 2.04
C ALA A 161 10.74 -35.77 1.73
N ASP A 162 9.89 -36.79 1.61
CA ASP A 162 10.32 -38.15 1.24
C ASP A 162 10.74 -38.25 -0.23
N VAL A 163 10.11 -37.51 -1.14
CA VAL A 163 10.54 -37.41 -2.54
C VAL A 163 11.94 -36.80 -2.63
N LEU A 164 12.17 -35.68 -1.93
CA LEU A 164 13.47 -35.01 -1.89
C LEU A 164 14.54 -35.89 -1.23
N ARG A 165 14.23 -36.54 -0.11
CA ARG A 165 15.16 -37.43 0.60
C ARG A 165 15.50 -38.68 -0.19
N SER A 166 14.54 -39.29 -0.88
CA SER A 166 14.79 -40.43 -1.77
C SER A 166 15.72 -40.02 -2.90
N HIS A 167 15.44 -38.86 -3.52
CA HIS A 167 16.19 -38.39 -4.67
C HIS A 167 17.65 -38.00 -4.34
N ALA A 168 17.89 -37.46 -3.14
CA ALA A 168 19.23 -37.14 -2.65
C ALA A 168 20.11 -38.37 -2.36
N ARG A 169 19.52 -39.57 -2.27
CA ARG A 169 20.23 -40.84 -1.98
C ARG A 169 20.55 -41.66 -3.23
N ASP A 170 19.95 -41.33 -4.37
CA ASP A 170 20.14 -42.04 -5.62
C ASP A 170 21.44 -41.60 -6.33
N LYS A 171 22.10 -42.56 -7.00
CA LYS A 171 23.40 -42.34 -7.68
C LYS A 171 23.27 -41.95 -9.16
N GLU A 172 22.06 -41.74 -9.66
CA GLU A 172 21.82 -41.43 -11.06
C GLU A 172 22.17 -39.97 -11.39
N VAL A 173 22.72 -39.73 -12.58
CA VAL A 173 23.22 -38.41 -13.02
C VAL A 173 22.69 -38.11 -14.42
N GLY A 174 22.30 -36.86 -14.67
CA GLY A 174 21.95 -36.35 -16.01
C GLY A 174 20.46 -36.03 -16.21
N HIS A 175 20.09 -35.64 -17.44
CA HIS A 175 18.76 -35.08 -17.77
C HIS A 175 17.57 -35.97 -17.38
N ARG A 176 17.71 -37.29 -17.49
CA ARG A 176 16.62 -38.22 -17.14
C ARG A 176 16.31 -38.18 -15.64
N TRP A 177 17.34 -38.17 -14.80
CA TRP A 177 17.20 -38.07 -13.36
C TRP A 177 16.49 -36.77 -12.97
N VAL A 178 16.89 -35.63 -13.57
CA VAL A 178 16.24 -34.33 -13.35
C VAL A 178 14.76 -34.37 -13.72
N ASN A 179 14.41 -34.90 -14.89
CA ASN A 179 13.02 -34.93 -15.36
C ASN A 179 12.13 -35.82 -14.49
N GLU A 180 12.64 -36.98 -14.06
CA GLU A 180 11.91 -37.88 -13.15
C GLU A 180 11.71 -37.23 -11.76
N ALA A 181 12.69 -36.46 -11.28
CA ALA A 181 12.57 -35.67 -10.05
C ALA A 181 11.46 -34.63 -10.13
N VAL A 182 11.49 -33.83 -11.19
CA VAL A 182 10.55 -32.73 -11.42
C VAL A 182 9.13 -33.28 -11.49
N GLU A 183 8.93 -34.39 -12.21
CA GLU A 183 7.61 -34.99 -12.35
C GLU A 183 7.08 -35.58 -11.04
N ARG A 184 7.93 -36.22 -10.22
CA ARG A 184 7.54 -36.72 -8.91
C ARG A 184 7.25 -35.59 -7.92
N LEU A 185 8.09 -34.55 -7.92
CA LEU A 185 7.91 -33.37 -7.08
C LEU A 185 6.62 -32.63 -7.45
N ARG A 186 6.36 -32.45 -8.75
CA ARG A 186 5.11 -31.86 -9.27
C ARG A 186 3.88 -32.60 -8.74
N LYS A 187 3.84 -33.93 -8.90
CA LYS A 187 2.73 -34.76 -8.38
C LYS A 187 2.56 -34.67 -6.87
N ALA A 188 3.66 -34.67 -6.12
CA ALA A 188 3.61 -34.53 -4.67
C ALA A 188 3.05 -33.16 -4.26
N LEU A 189 3.47 -32.08 -4.94
CA LEU A 189 2.93 -30.74 -4.71
C LEU A 189 1.45 -30.63 -5.10
N GLU A 190 1.01 -31.25 -6.20
CA GLU A 190 -0.40 -31.31 -6.60
C GLU A 190 -1.28 -32.03 -5.56
N GLU A 191 -0.77 -33.10 -4.95
CA GLU A 191 -1.45 -33.80 -3.86
C GLU A 191 -1.55 -32.94 -2.60
N VAL A 192 -0.45 -32.27 -2.21
CA VAL A 192 -0.44 -31.31 -1.10
C VAL A 192 -1.47 -30.22 -1.34
N ASP A 193 -1.53 -29.66 -2.54
CA ASP A 193 -2.43 -28.56 -2.88
C ASP A 193 -3.89 -28.99 -2.81
N THR A 194 -4.24 -30.14 -3.41
CA THR A 194 -5.59 -30.70 -3.38
C THR A 194 -6.07 -30.94 -1.95
N ARG A 195 -5.21 -31.50 -1.09
CA ARG A 195 -5.56 -31.79 0.31
C ARG A 195 -5.65 -30.54 1.16
N ALA A 196 -4.69 -29.63 1.01
CA ALA A 196 -4.70 -28.36 1.71
C ALA A 196 -5.96 -27.57 1.36
N GLU A 197 -6.31 -27.49 0.07
CA GLU A 197 -7.52 -26.81 -0.40
C GLU A 197 -8.78 -27.43 0.21
N ALA A 198 -8.90 -28.76 0.25
CA ALA A 198 -10.07 -29.42 0.86
C ALA A 198 -10.26 -29.04 2.34
N VAL A 199 -9.17 -28.94 3.11
CA VAL A 199 -9.21 -28.50 4.52
C VAL A 199 -9.50 -27.01 4.62
N MET A 200 -8.88 -26.18 3.79
CA MET A 200 -9.15 -24.73 3.73
C MET A 200 -10.63 -24.45 3.44
N LEU A 201 -11.23 -25.16 2.48
CA LEU A 201 -12.65 -25.07 2.15
C LEU A 201 -13.53 -25.50 3.32
N TYR A 202 -13.19 -26.61 3.98
CA TYR A 202 -13.93 -27.08 5.15
C TYR A 202 -13.91 -26.04 6.29
N GLU A 203 -12.75 -25.49 6.61
CA GLU A 203 -12.59 -24.51 7.68
C GLU A 203 -13.26 -23.17 7.33
N LEU A 204 -13.17 -22.70 6.08
CA LEU A 204 -13.86 -21.49 5.61
C LEU A 204 -15.38 -21.58 5.86
N THR A 205 -15.99 -22.75 5.61
CA THR A 205 -17.41 -22.96 5.87
C THR A 205 -17.71 -23.10 7.35
N ARG A 206 -16.89 -23.84 8.10
CA ARG A 206 -17.16 -24.22 9.50
C ARG A 206 -16.94 -23.10 10.50
N LEU A 207 -15.85 -22.35 10.37
CA LEU A 207 -15.46 -21.34 11.36
C LEU A 207 -16.43 -20.17 11.37
N ASN A 208 -16.68 -19.61 12.55
CA ASN A 208 -17.46 -18.38 12.69
C ASN A 208 -16.47 -17.20 12.79
N PRO A 209 -16.53 -16.20 11.90
CA PRO A 209 -15.60 -15.06 11.93
C PRO A 209 -15.52 -14.37 13.30
N ASN A 210 -16.64 -14.28 14.03
CA ASN A 210 -16.72 -13.62 15.35
C ASN A 210 -15.93 -14.34 16.46
N GLN A 211 -15.41 -15.54 16.19
CA GLN A 211 -14.57 -16.32 17.11
C GLN A 211 -13.09 -16.24 16.77
N VAL A 212 -12.74 -15.52 15.71
CA VAL A 212 -11.39 -15.31 15.19
C VAL A 212 -11.01 -13.86 15.48
N ASP A 213 -9.74 -13.60 15.78
CA ASP A 213 -9.25 -12.24 15.94
C ASP A 213 -9.26 -11.46 14.61
N VAL A 214 -9.17 -10.13 14.69
CA VAL A 214 -9.33 -9.23 13.53
C VAL A 214 -8.23 -9.45 12.46
N GLU A 215 -7.01 -9.76 12.89
CA GLU A 215 -5.89 -9.99 11.97
C GLU A 215 -6.11 -11.30 11.18
N GLU A 216 -6.47 -12.38 11.87
CA GLU A 216 -6.80 -13.65 11.24
C GLU A 216 -8.08 -13.55 10.40
N GLN A 217 -9.09 -12.77 10.80
CA GLN A 217 -10.27 -12.51 9.96
C GLN A 217 -9.87 -11.97 8.58
N THR A 218 -8.90 -11.06 8.53
CA THR A 218 -8.38 -10.52 7.27
C THR A 218 -7.71 -11.61 6.43
N ARG A 219 -6.86 -12.46 7.04
CA ARG A 219 -6.21 -13.58 6.33
C ARG A 219 -7.22 -14.61 5.82
N TRP A 220 -8.28 -14.89 6.59
CA TRP A 220 -9.38 -15.75 6.18
C TRP A 220 -10.18 -15.13 5.03
N ALA A 221 -10.42 -13.82 5.03
CA ALA A 221 -11.05 -13.11 3.92
C ALA A 221 -10.20 -13.21 2.64
N MET A 222 -8.88 -13.04 2.73
CA MET A 222 -7.99 -13.20 1.59
C MET A 222 -8.01 -14.64 1.05
N LEU A 223 -8.01 -15.65 1.94
CA LEU A 223 -8.15 -17.05 1.55
C LEU A 223 -9.50 -17.34 0.89
N ALA A 224 -10.60 -16.80 1.43
CA ALA A 224 -11.95 -16.92 0.86
C ALA A 224 -12.01 -16.37 -0.57
N VAL A 225 -11.35 -15.23 -0.80
CA VAL A 225 -11.26 -14.58 -2.11
C VAL A 225 -10.42 -15.40 -3.09
N ARG A 226 -9.24 -15.89 -2.68
CA ARG A 226 -8.39 -16.77 -3.50
C ARG A 226 -9.14 -18.01 -3.99
N LEU A 227 -9.89 -18.65 -3.10
CA LEU A 227 -10.63 -19.87 -3.40
C LEU A 227 -12.00 -19.61 -4.05
N GLY A 228 -12.49 -18.37 -3.99
CA GLY A 228 -13.79 -18.01 -4.53
C GLY A 228 -14.96 -18.57 -3.72
N LYS A 229 -14.81 -18.70 -2.40
CA LYS A 229 -15.75 -19.40 -1.50
C LYS A 229 -15.97 -18.61 -0.21
N GLU A 230 -17.22 -18.55 0.26
CA GLU A 230 -17.59 -17.86 1.51
C GLU A 230 -17.11 -16.39 1.55
N ILE A 231 -17.02 -15.73 0.37
CA ILE A 231 -16.42 -14.39 0.23
C ILE A 231 -17.16 -13.36 1.08
N ASP A 232 -18.48 -13.22 0.91
CA ASP A 232 -19.27 -12.23 1.64
C ASP A 232 -19.14 -12.42 3.16
N LYS A 233 -19.22 -13.69 3.63
CA LYS A 233 -19.09 -14.04 5.05
C LYS A 233 -17.80 -13.51 5.66
N TRP A 234 -16.67 -13.76 5.02
CA TRP A 234 -15.36 -13.40 5.58
C TRP A 234 -14.97 -11.96 5.31
N LEU A 235 -15.33 -11.44 4.14
CA LEU A 235 -15.05 -10.06 3.77
C LEU A 235 -15.89 -9.09 4.60
N ASP A 236 -17.18 -9.36 4.82
CA ASP A 236 -18.03 -8.52 5.69
C ASP A 236 -17.54 -8.53 7.14
N ALA A 237 -17.07 -9.68 7.64
CA ALA A 237 -16.51 -9.76 8.99
C ALA A 237 -15.19 -9.00 9.15
N ALA A 238 -14.33 -9.02 8.13
CA ALA A 238 -13.11 -8.22 8.11
C ALA A 238 -13.38 -6.72 7.90
N GLU A 239 -14.49 -6.36 7.24
CA GLU A 239 -14.93 -4.97 7.07
C GLU A 239 -15.59 -4.39 8.34
N GLU A 240 -16.31 -5.19 9.12
CA GLU A 240 -17.06 -4.76 10.32
C GLU A 240 -16.25 -3.92 11.34
N PRO A 241 -15.00 -4.27 11.69
CA PRO A 241 -14.21 -3.48 12.64
C PRO A 241 -13.63 -2.19 12.05
N LEU A 242 -13.82 -1.91 10.75
CA LEU A 242 -13.23 -0.77 10.07
C LEU A 242 -14.17 0.44 10.07
N ASP A 243 -13.81 1.45 10.85
CA ASP A 243 -14.61 2.65 11.06
C ASP A 243 -14.70 3.51 9.79
N PHE A 244 -13.65 3.53 8.97
CA PHE A 244 -13.51 4.49 7.87
C PHE A 244 -13.72 3.86 6.49
N VAL A 245 -14.21 4.67 5.55
CA VAL A 245 -14.48 4.21 4.17
C VAL A 245 -13.17 3.85 3.46
N TYR A 246 -12.11 4.64 3.65
CA TYR A 246 -10.82 4.36 3.01
C TYR A 246 -10.20 3.03 3.49
N GLN A 247 -10.36 2.67 4.77
CA GLN A 247 -9.86 1.40 5.32
C GLN A 247 -10.59 0.21 4.67
N ARG A 248 -11.93 0.29 4.60
CA ARG A 248 -12.74 -0.72 3.91
C ARG A 248 -12.37 -0.81 2.43
N PHE A 249 -12.11 0.32 1.77
CA PHE A 249 -11.64 0.33 0.39
C PHE A 249 -10.29 -0.37 0.26
N ALA A 250 -9.32 -0.06 1.12
CA ALA A 250 -7.99 -0.68 1.11
C ALA A 250 -8.05 -2.20 1.34
N LEU A 251 -8.92 -2.68 2.24
CA LEU A 251 -9.16 -4.11 2.45
C LEU A 251 -9.69 -4.79 1.17
N VAL A 252 -10.66 -4.19 0.50
CA VAL A 252 -11.23 -4.75 -0.74
C VAL A 252 -10.24 -4.66 -1.91
N SER A 253 -9.41 -3.62 -1.96
CA SER A 253 -8.28 -3.51 -2.89
C SER A 253 -7.23 -4.59 -2.66
N LEU A 254 -6.91 -4.92 -1.39
CA LEU A 254 -6.03 -6.05 -1.07
C LEU A 254 -6.62 -7.37 -1.58
N ALA A 255 -7.91 -7.61 -1.33
CA ALA A 255 -8.62 -8.79 -1.84
C ALA A 255 -8.59 -8.87 -3.38
N TRP A 256 -8.66 -7.73 -4.08
CA TRP A 256 -8.56 -7.70 -5.54
C TRP A 256 -7.22 -8.26 -6.05
N ASP A 257 -6.12 -7.89 -5.39
CA ASP A 257 -4.79 -8.38 -5.75
C ASP A 257 -4.64 -9.88 -5.44
N GLU A 258 -5.33 -10.39 -4.42
CA GLU A 258 -5.33 -11.82 -4.07
C GLU A 258 -6.02 -12.70 -5.10
N CYS A 259 -7.04 -12.19 -5.78
CA CYS A 259 -7.63 -12.88 -6.92
C CYS A 259 -6.88 -12.59 -8.24
N GLN A 260 -5.78 -11.81 -8.20
CA GLN A 260 -5.02 -11.36 -9.38
C GLN A 260 -5.92 -10.73 -10.46
N GLY A 261 -7.01 -10.06 -10.04
CA GLY A 261 -8.00 -9.52 -10.97
C GLY A 261 -8.77 -10.58 -11.79
N MET A 262 -8.74 -11.85 -11.41
CA MET A 262 -9.45 -12.95 -12.06
C MET A 262 -10.28 -13.75 -11.05
N GLY A 263 -11.22 -14.57 -11.55
CA GLY A 263 -11.98 -15.49 -10.71
C GLY A 263 -13.33 -14.97 -10.19
N PRO A 264 -14.08 -15.81 -9.45
CA PRO A 264 -15.48 -15.58 -9.11
C PRO A 264 -15.70 -14.46 -8.08
N ALA A 265 -14.65 -14.03 -7.37
CA ALA A 265 -14.73 -12.95 -6.40
C ALA A 265 -14.81 -11.57 -7.06
N ARG A 266 -14.26 -11.40 -8.26
CA ARG A 266 -14.11 -10.09 -8.91
C ARG A 266 -15.41 -9.28 -8.98
N PRO A 267 -16.56 -9.81 -9.44
CA PRO A 267 -17.80 -9.02 -9.51
C PRO A 267 -18.29 -8.53 -8.14
N ILE A 268 -18.02 -9.31 -7.09
CA ILE A 268 -18.40 -8.96 -5.71
C ILE A 268 -17.51 -7.81 -5.22
N LEU A 269 -16.19 -7.92 -5.41
CA LEU A 269 -15.22 -6.90 -5.03
C LEU A 269 -15.47 -5.59 -5.79
N GLU A 270 -15.73 -5.67 -7.10
CA GLU A 270 -16.04 -4.50 -7.94
C GLU A 270 -17.29 -3.76 -7.45
N LYS A 271 -18.36 -4.49 -7.16
CA LYS A 271 -19.59 -3.92 -6.59
C LYS A 271 -19.33 -3.24 -5.25
N LYS A 272 -18.52 -3.84 -4.38
CA LYS A 272 -18.15 -3.28 -3.07
C LYS A 272 -17.33 -1.99 -3.22
N LEU A 273 -16.30 -1.99 -4.07
CA LEU A 273 -15.47 -0.80 -4.32
C LEU A 273 -16.30 0.38 -4.86
N LEU A 274 -17.20 0.12 -5.82
CA LEU A 274 -18.10 1.15 -6.33
C LEU A 274 -19.05 1.68 -5.25
N ALA A 275 -19.60 0.81 -4.40
CA ALA A 275 -20.44 1.24 -3.29
C ALA A 275 -19.68 2.10 -2.26
N LEU A 276 -18.42 1.77 -1.98
CA LEU A 276 -17.56 2.55 -1.10
C LEU A 276 -17.21 3.91 -1.70
N ILE A 277 -16.96 3.99 -3.02
CA ILE A 277 -16.76 5.27 -3.73
C ILE A 277 -18.01 6.13 -3.67
N GLU A 278 -19.21 5.55 -3.82
CA GLU A 278 -20.46 6.31 -3.66
C GLU A 278 -20.64 6.80 -2.22
N GLN A 279 -20.37 5.96 -1.22
CA GLN A 279 -20.41 6.37 0.20
C GLN A 279 -19.41 7.50 0.50
N ALA A 280 -18.23 7.46 -0.09
CA ALA A 280 -17.19 8.46 0.09
C ALA A 280 -17.63 9.87 -0.35
N LYS A 281 -18.52 9.99 -1.34
CA LYS A 281 -19.01 11.31 -1.83
C LYS A 281 -19.73 12.12 -0.77
N GLU A 282 -20.27 11.47 0.25
CA GLU A 282 -21.01 12.13 1.34
C GLU A 282 -20.10 12.54 2.51
N ILE A 283 -18.87 12.00 2.57
CA ILE A 283 -18.00 12.05 3.74
C ILE A 283 -16.68 12.78 3.43
N TYR A 284 -16.11 12.53 2.26
CA TYR A 284 -14.77 12.99 1.86
C TYR A 284 -14.80 14.16 0.90
N THR A 285 -13.66 14.85 0.80
CA THR A 285 -13.46 15.89 -0.21
C THR A 285 -13.54 15.33 -1.63
N ALA A 286 -13.79 16.19 -2.62
CA ALA A 286 -13.84 15.77 -4.02
C ALA A 286 -12.52 15.14 -4.48
N ASP A 287 -11.37 15.62 -3.98
CA ASP A 287 -10.05 15.11 -4.32
C ASP A 287 -9.81 13.71 -3.74
N ALA A 288 -10.25 13.46 -2.49
CA ALA A 288 -10.22 12.13 -1.88
C ALA A 288 -11.14 11.13 -2.60
N VAL A 289 -12.31 11.57 -3.05
CA VAL A 289 -13.20 10.74 -3.88
C VAL A 289 -12.55 10.43 -5.23
N ASP A 290 -11.90 11.40 -5.85
CA ASP A 290 -11.19 11.19 -7.11
C ASP A 290 -9.98 10.26 -6.93
N ALA A 291 -9.32 10.31 -5.76
CA ALA A 291 -8.25 9.38 -5.39
C ALA A 291 -8.77 7.93 -5.30
N LEU A 292 -9.91 7.71 -4.64
CA LEU A 292 -10.56 6.38 -4.59
C LEU A 292 -10.93 5.87 -5.99
N LYS A 293 -11.45 6.75 -6.87
CA LYS A 293 -11.76 6.38 -8.26
C LYS A 293 -10.49 6.04 -9.04
N LEU A 294 -9.41 6.79 -8.84
CA LEU A 294 -8.12 6.55 -9.48
C LEU A 294 -7.55 5.20 -9.03
N ALA A 295 -7.48 4.95 -7.72
CA ALA A 295 -7.05 3.66 -7.17
C ALA A 295 -7.88 2.51 -7.76
N PHE A 296 -9.21 2.65 -7.84
CA PHE A 296 -10.09 1.66 -8.46
C PHE A 296 -9.82 1.44 -9.96
N LYS A 297 -9.53 2.51 -10.70
CA LYS A 297 -9.14 2.43 -12.10
C LYS A 297 -7.81 1.67 -12.26
N ASP A 298 -6.85 1.94 -11.38
CA ASP A 298 -5.51 1.33 -11.45
C ASP A 298 -5.57 -0.17 -11.15
N LEU A 299 -6.51 -0.64 -10.31
CA LEU A 299 -6.81 -2.07 -10.12
C LEU A 299 -7.15 -2.81 -11.43
N HIS A 300 -7.66 -2.11 -12.44
CA HIS A 300 -8.03 -2.69 -13.73
C HIS A 300 -6.86 -2.73 -14.73
N GLN A 301 -5.77 -2.01 -14.46
CA GLN A 301 -4.60 -2.02 -15.31
C GLN A 301 -3.77 -3.29 -15.05
N SER A 302 -3.17 -3.85 -16.12
CA SER A 302 -2.19 -4.91 -15.96
C SER A 302 -1.01 -4.39 -15.13
N PRO A 303 -0.37 -5.22 -14.29
CA PRO A 303 0.89 -4.86 -13.64
C PRO A 303 1.98 -4.35 -14.63
N LEU A 304 1.92 -4.79 -15.90
CA LEU A 304 2.81 -4.32 -16.97
C LEU A 304 2.41 -2.95 -17.53
N ASP A 305 1.11 -2.61 -17.53
CA ASP A 305 0.64 -1.30 -18.00
C ASP A 305 1.00 -0.21 -16.98
N ARG A 306 0.97 -0.55 -15.68
CA ARG A 306 1.43 0.34 -14.59
C ARG A 306 2.92 0.70 -14.68
N LEU A 307 3.75 -0.23 -15.19
CA LEU A 307 5.19 0.02 -15.41
C LEU A 307 5.44 0.87 -16.65
N ARG A 308 4.52 0.85 -17.62
CA ARG A 308 4.64 1.60 -18.87
C ARG A 308 4.33 3.09 -18.68
N ASP A 309 3.34 3.41 -17.86
CA ASP A 309 3.05 4.79 -17.44
C ASP A 309 4.23 5.44 -16.70
N LEU A 310 5.08 4.65 -16.03
CA LEU A 310 6.32 5.13 -15.41
C LEU A 310 7.43 5.38 -16.45
N SER A 311 7.52 4.55 -17.50
CA SER A 311 8.51 4.74 -18.58
C SER A 311 8.17 5.89 -19.54
N GLU A 312 6.89 6.25 -19.67
CA GLU A 312 6.46 7.38 -20.52
C GLU A 312 6.61 8.75 -19.80
N LEU A 313 6.99 8.75 -18.51
CA LEU A 313 7.39 9.95 -17.75
C LEU A 313 8.90 10.23 -17.83
N GLU A 314 9.69 9.33 -18.43
CA GLU A 314 11.15 9.41 -18.55
C GLU A 314 11.65 9.90 -19.93
N GLU A 315 10.79 10.31 -20.86
CA GLU A 315 11.24 10.95 -22.10
C GLU A 315 11.30 12.48 -21.90
N PRO A 316 12.50 13.07 -21.69
CA PRO A 316 12.67 14.47 -22.01
C PRO A 316 12.47 14.61 -23.52
N ASP A 317 11.59 15.53 -23.91
CA ASP A 317 11.60 16.10 -25.26
C ASP A 317 13.00 16.68 -25.49
N ASP A 318 13.88 15.89 -26.11
CA ASP A 318 15.07 16.38 -26.80
C ASP A 318 14.59 17.10 -28.09
N GLU A 319 13.87 18.22 -27.92
CA GLU A 319 13.81 19.28 -28.90
C GLU A 319 14.77 20.38 -28.43
N ASP A 320 16.02 20.31 -28.92
CA ASP A 320 16.70 21.43 -29.60
C ASP A 320 18.20 21.11 -29.73
N GLU A 321 18.61 20.63 -30.91
CA GLU A 321 19.88 21.00 -31.54
C GLU A 321 19.88 20.57 -33.03
N ASP A 322 19.35 21.45 -33.90
CA ASP A 322 20.06 21.95 -35.11
C ASP A 322 19.26 23.04 -35.85
#